data_AF-A0A7Y3ETE3-F1
#
_entry.id   AF-A0A7Y3ETE3-F1
#
_cell.length_a   1.000
_cell.length_b   1.000
_cell.length_c   1.000
_cell.angle_alpha   90.00
_cell.angle_beta   90.00
_cell.angle_gamma   90.00
#
_symmetry.space_group_name_H-M   'P 1'
#
loop_
_entity.id
_entity.type
_entity.pdbx_description
1 polymer ?
#
loop_
_entity_poly.entity_id
_entity_poly.type
_entity_poly.pdbx_seq_one_letter_code
_entity_poly.pdbx_strand_id
1 'polypeptide(L)'
;MTPDETTPDIAQLQISADATLRQALEQLGTTARGILLLVGSDGTLLRTITDGDLRRLLLDGADLDDTIAALPDQAPVTLAVGWT
;
A
#
# COMPACT_ATOMS: atom_id res chain seq x y z
N MET A 1 1.12 -5.14 32.84
CA MET A 1 1.12 -5.34 31.38
C MET A 1 -0.26 -4.93 30.90
N THR A 2 -0.44 -3.63 30.65
CA THR A 2 -1.73 -3.08 30.19
C THR A 2 -1.88 -3.32 28.70
N PRO A 3 -3.05 -3.77 28.23
CA PRO A 3 -3.35 -3.86 26.81
C PRO A 3 -3.65 -2.44 26.31
N ASP A 4 -2.64 -1.73 25.84
CA ASP A 4 -2.84 -0.44 25.15
C ASP A 4 -1.70 -0.16 24.16
N GLU A 5 -1.55 -1.05 23.18
CA GLU A 5 -0.94 -0.68 21.90
C GLU A 5 -2.00 -1.02 20.86
N THR A 6 -2.66 0.01 20.34
CA THR A 6 -3.62 -0.13 19.24
C THR A 6 -2.85 -0.65 18.03
N THR A 7 -2.74 -1.98 17.90
CA THR A 7 -2.17 -2.63 16.72
C THR A 7 -3.02 -2.15 15.56
N PRO A 8 -2.45 -1.44 14.58
CA PRO A 8 -3.23 -0.98 13.44
C PRO A 8 -3.83 -2.21 12.78
N ASP A 9 -5.14 -2.15 12.51
CA ASP A 9 -5.80 -3.17 11.73
C ASP A 9 -5.16 -3.16 10.35
N ILE A 10 -4.37 -4.19 10.04
CA ILE A 10 -3.63 -4.33 8.78
C ILE A 10 -4.59 -4.23 7.59
N ALA A 11 -5.86 -4.62 7.76
CA ALA A 11 -6.88 -4.49 6.73
C ALA A 11 -7.05 -3.04 6.25
N GLN A 12 -6.82 -2.04 7.11
CA GLN A 12 -6.88 -0.62 6.75
C GLN A 12 -5.70 -0.15 5.88
N LEU A 13 -4.63 -0.93 5.82
CA LEU A 13 -3.45 -0.65 4.99
C LEU A 13 -3.52 -1.37 3.65
N GLN A 14 -4.45 -2.32 3.46
CA GLN A 14 -4.56 -3.09 2.23
C GLN A 14 -5.23 -2.30 1.12
N ILE A 15 -4.73 -2.43 -0.11
CA ILE A 15 -5.29 -1.81 -1.30
C ILE A 15 -5.21 -2.78 -2.49
N SER A 16 -6.19 -2.70 -3.40
CA SER A 16 -6.21 -3.47 -4.66
C SER A 16 -5.53 -2.70 -5.79
N ALA A 17 -4.99 -3.41 -6.79
CA ALA A 17 -4.42 -2.81 -8.00
C ALA A 17 -5.46 -2.02 -8.82
N ASP A 18 -6.74 -2.40 -8.69
CA ASP A 18 -7.86 -1.72 -9.36
C ASP A 18 -8.24 -0.38 -8.70
N ALA A 19 -7.68 -0.08 -7.53
CA ALA A 19 -7.93 1.20 -6.86
C ALA A 19 -7.35 2.35 -7.67
N THR A 20 -8.06 3.47 -7.68
CA THR A 20 -7.56 4.68 -8.34
C THR A 20 -6.44 5.31 -7.54
N LEU A 21 -5.61 6.10 -8.21
CA LEU A 21 -4.55 6.87 -7.59
C LEU A 21 -5.09 7.82 -6.50
N ARG A 22 -6.29 8.40 -6.72
CA ARG A 22 -7.02 9.17 -5.70
C ARG A 22 -7.31 8.36 -4.43
N GLN A 23 -7.86 7.15 -4.58
CA GLN A 23 -8.19 6.29 -3.44
C GLN A 23 -6.93 5.94 -2.65
N ALA A 24 -5.82 5.65 -3.34
CA ALA A 24 -4.54 5.36 -2.71
C ALA A 24 -4.00 6.57 -1.91
N LEU A 25 -4.08 7.78 -2.47
CA LEU A 25 -3.68 9.01 -1.77
C LEU A 25 -4.53 9.27 -0.52
N GLU A 26 -5.85 9.12 -0.64
CA GLU A 26 -6.79 9.30 0.49
C GLU A 26 -6.51 8.30 1.60
N GLN A 27 -6.23 7.04 1.26
CA GLN A 27 -5.94 5.98 2.22
C GLN A 27 -4.57 6.17 2.91
N LEU A 28 -3.54 6.61 2.17
CA LEU A 28 -2.25 7.01 2.77
C LEU A 28 -2.42 8.16 3.78
N GLY A 29 -3.19 9.19 3.40
CA GLY A 29 -3.46 10.33 4.27
C GLY A 29 -4.23 9.95 5.54
N THR A 30 -5.21 9.05 5.41
CA THR A 30 -6.08 8.64 6.52
C THR A 30 -5.37 7.73 7.52
N THR A 31 -4.48 6.84 7.04
CA THR A 31 -3.78 5.89 7.90
C THR A 31 -2.62 6.52 8.66
N ALA A 32 -2.07 7.65 8.16
CA ALA A 32 -0.91 8.35 8.71
C ALA A 32 0.33 7.44 8.92
N ARG A 33 0.42 6.32 8.19
CA ARG A 33 1.53 5.35 8.26
C ARG A 33 2.55 5.50 7.13
N GLY A 34 2.23 6.25 6.08
CA GLY A 34 3.10 6.44 4.91
C GLY A 34 3.29 5.18 4.06
N ILE A 35 2.46 4.15 4.26
CA ILE A 35 2.53 2.88 3.53
C ILE A 35 1.14 2.28 3.28
N LEU A 36 0.97 1.70 2.10
CA LEU A 36 -0.10 0.75 1.77
C LEU A 36 0.48 -0.59 1.33
N LEU A 37 -0.31 -1.64 1.49
CA LEU A 37 0.00 -3.02 1.12
C LEU A 37 -0.85 -3.38 -0.10
N LEU A 38 -0.22 -3.44 -1.26
CA LEU A 38 -0.89 -3.94 -2.46
C LEU A 38 -1.09 -5.44 -2.30
N VAL A 39 -2.34 -5.89 -2.24
CA VAL A 39 -2.69 -7.30 -2.05
C VAL A 39 -3.38 -7.87 -3.28
N GLY A 40 -3.04 -9.11 -3.61
CA GLY A 40 -3.74 -9.90 -4.61
C GLY A 40 -5.11 -10.34 -4.12
N SER A 41 -5.93 -10.85 -5.03
CA SER A 41 -7.29 -11.36 -4.75
C SER A 41 -7.31 -12.56 -3.80
N ASP A 42 -6.18 -13.27 -3.68
CA ASP A 42 -5.94 -14.39 -2.77
C ASP A 42 -5.38 -13.95 -1.40
N GLY A 43 -5.20 -12.64 -1.18
CA GLY A 43 -4.61 -12.08 0.03
C GLY A 43 -3.08 -12.07 0.05
N THR A 44 -2.42 -12.46 -1.06
CA THR A 44 -0.96 -12.42 -1.16
C THR A 44 -0.46 -10.97 -1.23
N LEU A 45 0.56 -10.61 -0.44
CA LEU A 45 1.24 -9.32 -0.56
C LEU A 45 2.00 -9.26 -1.89
N LEU A 46 1.62 -8.33 -2.76
CA LEU A 46 2.26 -8.12 -4.05
C LEU A 46 3.38 -7.09 -3.98
N ARG A 47 3.19 -6.00 -3.23
CA ARG A 47 4.22 -4.98 -2.94
C ARG A 47 3.78 -4.00 -1.86
N THR A 48 4.70 -3.17 -1.42
CA THR A 48 4.41 -1.97 -0.63
C THR A 48 4.29 -0.75 -1.54
N ILE A 49 3.47 0.22 -1.14
CA ILE A 49 3.26 1.49 -1.84
C ILE A 49 3.47 2.63 -0.84
N THR A 50 4.21 3.65 -1.24
CA THR A 50 4.50 4.86 -0.45
C THR A 50 4.05 6.12 -1.20
N ASP A 51 4.03 7.28 -0.53
CA ASP A 51 3.82 8.58 -1.18
C ASP A 51 4.78 8.81 -2.34
N GLY A 52 6.01 8.31 -2.23
CA GLY A 52 7.02 8.42 -3.28
C GLY A 52 6.62 7.68 -4.56
N ASP A 53 5.91 6.56 -4.46
CA ASP A 53 5.43 5.80 -5.60
C ASP A 53 4.27 6.53 -6.29
N LEU A 54 3.27 6.96 -5.52
CA LEU A 54 2.11 7.70 -6.07
C LEU A 54 2.53 9.05 -6.66
N ARG A 55 3.46 9.76 -6.00
CA ARG A 55 4.03 11.00 -6.53
C ARG A 55 4.77 10.76 -7.84
N ARG A 56 5.48 9.64 -8.00
CA ARG A 56 6.18 9.32 -9.25
C ARG A 56 5.18 9.07 -10.39
N LEU A 57 4.10 8.32 -10.14
CA LEU A 57 3.03 8.15 -11.15
C LEU A 57 2.42 9.48 -11.61
N LEU A 58 2.11 10.39 -10.67
CA LEU A 58 1.61 11.72 -11.01
C LEU A 58 2.60 12.53 -11.86
N LEU A 59 3.90 12.46 -11.52
CA LEU A 59 4.95 13.14 -12.29
C LEU A 59 5.17 12.52 -13.67
N ASP A 60 4.86 11.24 -13.82
CA ASP A 60 4.91 10.51 -15.09
C ASP A 60 3.64 10.70 -15.94
N GLY A 61 2.67 11.51 -15.46
CA GLY A 61 1.49 11.93 -16.20
C GLY A 61 0.23 11.10 -15.95
N ALA A 62 0.20 10.27 -14.91
CA ALA A 62 -1.03 9.57 -14.51
C ALA A 62 -2.06 10.56 -13.95
N ASP A 63 -3.33 10.34 -14.26
CA ASP A 63 -4.45 11.07 -13.71
C ASP A 63 -4.95 10.46 -12.40
N LEU A 64 -5.70 11.24 -11.61
CA LEU A 64 -6.23 10.79 -10.31
C LEU A 64 -7.21 9.61 -10.42
N ASP A 65 -7.81 9.44 -11.59
CA ASP A 65 -8.78 8.38 -11.88
C ASP A 65 -8.12 7.16 -12.53
N ASP A 66 -6.82 7.23 -12.86
CA ASP A 66 -6.05 6.07 -13.28
C ASP A 66 -5.84 5.10 -12.13
N THR A 67 -5.79 3.81 -12.46
CA THR A 67 -5.56 2.74 -11.49
C THR A 67 -4.10 2.68 -11.07
N ILE A 68 -3.83 2.29 -9.82
CA ILE A 68 -2.46 2.07 -9.33
C ILE A 68 -1.79 0.81 -9.92
N ALA A 69 -2.49 0.03 -10.76
CA ALA A 69 -1.91 -1.03 -11.56
C ALA A 69 -0.79 -0.56 -12.51
N ALA A 70 -0.71 0.74 -12.81
CA ALA A 70 0.39 1.33 -13.59
C ALA A 70 1.72 1.41 -12.83
N LEU A 71 1.74 1.09 -11.52
CA LEU A 71 2.97 1.01 -10.75
C LEU A 71 3.92 -0.02 -11.36
N PRO A 72 5.23 0.26 -11.41
CA PRO A 72 6.20 -0.70 -11.92
C PRO A 72 6.23 -1.97 -11.05
N ASP A 73 6.59 -3.10 -11.64
CA ASP A 73 6.77 -4.34 -10.87
C ASP A 73 7.86 -4.17 -9.80
N GLN A 74 7.50 -4.48 -8.55
CA GLN A 74 8.43 -4.45 -7.43
C GLN A 74 8.01 -5.49 -6.39
N ALA A 75 8.62 -6.67 -6.42
CA ALA A 75 8.34 -7.71 -5.45
C ALA A 75 8.65 -7.26 -4.00
N PRO A 76 7.88 -7.73 -3.00
CA PRO A 76 8.13 -7.37 -1.62
C PRO A 76 9.35 -8.12 -1.11
N VAL A 77 10.16 -7.46 -0.29
CA VAL A 77 11.19 -8.14 0.49
C VAL A 77 10.53 -8.73 1.73
N THR A 78 10.66 -10.04 1.92
CA THR A 78 10.01 -10.78 3.00
C THR A 78 11.02 -11.60 3.80
N LEU A 79 10.67 -11.88 5.06
CA LEU A 79 11.41 -12.79 5.93
C LEU A 79 10.47 -13.91 6.36
N ALA A 80 11.00 -15.14 6.40
CA ALA A 80 10.25 -16.26 6.93
C ALA A 80 10.10 -16.12 8.46
N VAL A 81 8.97 -16.61 8.98
CA VAL A 81 8.75 -16.69 10.43
C VAL A 81 9.91 -17.46 11.07
N GLY A 82 10.49 -16.90 12.14
CA GLY A 82 11.61 -17.49 12.85
C GLY A 82 13.00 -17.05 12.38
N TRP A 83 13.09 -16.08 11.47
CA TRP A 83 14.34 -15.35 11.20
C TRP A 83 14.77 -14.52 12.43
N THR A 84 16.03 -14.65 12.84
CA THR A 84 16.66 -13.92 13.97
C THR A 84 17.89 -13.16 13.52
#